data_AF-A0A3D2CNP0-F1
#
_entry.id   AF-A0A3D2CNP0-F1
#
_cell.length_a   1.000
_cell.length_b   1.000
_cell.length_c   1.000
_cell.angle_alpha   90.00
_cell.angle_beta   90.00
_cell.angle_gamma   90.00
#
_symmetry.space_group_name_H-M   'P 1'
#
loop_
_entity.id
_entity.type
_entity.pdbx_description
1 polymer ?
#
loop_
_entity_poly.entity_id
_entity_poly.type
_entity_poly.pdbx_seq_one_letter_code
_entity_poly.pdbx_strand_id
1 'polypeptide(L)'
;DLKVFDATCPLVTKVHMEVSRVSRKNIECVLIGHVGHPEVEGTMGQYDSDSAGIYLVESADDVLNLEVKDPGKLYFCSQTTLSVDDTSDVIDALRAKFPLIEGPRKDDICYATQNRQDAVRAIASQVDLLLVVGAKNSSNSNRLREVAEKMGTTSYLIDTADNIETSWLEGVNKIGVTAGASAPAILVKQVIELLKDYGGQEVNEHPGRKENIVFAVPVELR
;
A
#
# COMPACT_ATOMS: atom_id res chain seq x y z
N ASP A 1 -0.88 -12.51 33.91
CA ASP A 1 -1.84 -11.92 32.95
C ASP A 1 -1.24 -10.69 32.30
N LEU A 2 -1.40 -10.59 30.97
CA LEU A 2 -0.99 -9.41 30.21
C LEU A 2 -2.22 -8.59 29.86
N LYS A 3 -2.13 -7.27 30.05
CA LYS A 3 -3.13 -6.34 29.52
C LYS A 3 -2.72 -5.99 28.09
N VAL A 4 -3.51 -6.44 27.12
CA VAL A 4 -3.22 -6.29 25.68
C VAL A 4 -4.18 -5.29 25.07
N PHE A 5 -3.65 -4.37 24.27
CA PHE A 5 -4.43 -3.47 23.42
C PHE A 5 -4.04 -3.72 21.97
N ASP A 6 -5.03 -3.98 21.12
CA ASP A 6 -4.82 -4.22 19.69
C ASP A 6 -4.92 -2.90 18.92
N ALA A 7 -3.80 -2.49 18.33
CA ALA A 7 -3.70 -1.32 17.48
C ALA A 7 -3.79 -1.65 15.98
N THR A 8 -4.17 -2.88 15.63
CA THR A 8 -4.36 -3.31 14.24
C THR A 8 -5.38 -2.40 13.55
N CYS A 9 -5.03 -1.93 12.36
CA CYS A 9 -5.94 -1.12 11.56
C CYS A 9 -7.26 -1.89 11.33
N PRO A 10 -8.44 -1.25 11.53
CA PRO A 10 -9.71 -1.91 11.28
C PRO A 10 -9.87 -2.45 9.84
N LEU A 11 -9.17 -1.85 8.88
CA LEU A 11 -9.17 -2.31 7.49
C LEU A 11 -8.33 -3.59 7.29
N VAL A 12 -7.26 -3.77 8.07
CA VAL A 12 -6.51 -5.05 8.11
C VAL A 12 -7.31 -6.12 8.84
N THR A 13 -7.99 -5.74 9.94
CA THR A 13 -8.88 -6.64 10.68
C THR A 13 -10.00 -7.19 9.79
N LYS A 14 -10.53 -6.38 8.86
CA LYS A 14 -11.50 -6.86 7.86
C LYS A 14 -10.94 -8.06 7.06
N VAL A 15 -9.73 -7.93 6.52
CA VAL A 15 -9.06 -8.97 5.73
C VAL A 15 -8.82 -10.22 6.59
N HIS A 16 -8.33 -10.04 7.82
CA HIS A 16 -8.16 -11.14 8.78
C HIS A 16 -9.46 -11.94 8.97
N MET A 17 -10.58 -11.26 9.18
CA MET A 17 -11.88 -11.90 9.36
C MET A 17 -12.37 -12.64 8.11
N GLU A 18 -12.05 -12.14 6.92
CA GLU A 18 -12.35 -12.79 5.65
C GLU A 18 -11.54 -14.09 5.50
N VAL A 19 -10.23 -14.05 5.78
CA VAL A 19 -9.35 -15.23 5.76
C VAL A 19 -9.80 -16.28 6.78
N SER A 20 -10.06 -15.91 8.04
CA SER A 20 -10.56 -16.87 9.04
C SER A 20 -11.93 -17.47 8.69
N ARG A 21 -12.78 -16.74 7.95
CA ARG A 21 -14.06 -17.26 7.46
C ARG A 21 -13.86 -18.27 6.34
N VAL A 22 -12.93 -18.02 5.43
CA VAL A 22 -12.57 -18.90 4.32
C VAL A 22 -11.93 -20.19 4.87
N SER A 23 -11.03 -20.06 5.84
CA SER A 23 -10.38 -21.19 6.50
C SER A 23 -11.37 -22.13 7.19
N ARG A 24 -12.32 -21.58 7.99
CA ARG A 24 -13.40 -22.37 8.61
C ARG A 24 -14.32 -23.12 7.64
N LYS A 25 -14.32 -22.74 6.36
CA LYS A 25 -15.07 -23.42 5.30
C LYS A 25 -14.23 -24.43 4.51
N ASN A 26 -12.96 -24.61 4.85
CA ASN A 26 -11.99 -25.43 4.12
C ASN A 26 -11.90 -25.05 2.63
N ILE A 27 -11.96 -23.74 2.35
CA ILE A 27 -11.78 -23.16 1.01
C ILE A 27 -10.35 -22.66 0.92
N GLU A 28 -9.64 -22.96 -0.17
CA GLU A 28 -8.27 -22.50 -0.35
C GLU A 28 -8.21 -20.98 -0.52
N CYS A 29 -7.14 -20.35 -0.04
CA CYS A 29 -6.98 -18.90 -0.09
C CYS A 29 -5.70 -18.49 -0.79
N VAL A 30 -5.76 -17.48 -1.67
CA VAL A 30 -4.59 -16.83 -2.25
C VAL A 30 -4.49 -15.42 -1.69
N LEU A 31 -3.42 -15.13 -0.96
CA LEU A 31 -3.08 -13.80 -0.52
C LEU A 31 -2.14 -13.17 -1.54
N ILE A 32 -2.53 -12.00 -2.07
CA ILE A 32 -1.65 -11.14 -2.86
C ILE A 32 -0.92 -10.23 -1.87
N GLY A 33 0.40 -10.29 -1.80
CA GLY A 33 1.16 -9.51 -0.82
C GLY A 33 2.67 -9.74 -0.91
N HIS A 34 3.46 -8.94 -0.19
CA HIS A 34 4.91 -9.08 -0.18
C HIS A 34 5.41 -10.04 0.90
N VAL A 35 6.27 -10.99 0.52
CA VAL A 35 6.88 -11.93 1.46
C VAL A 35 7.61 -11.19 2.59
N GLY A 36 7.43 -11.66 3.83
CA GLY A 36 8.06 -11.09 5.02
C GLY A 36 7.47 -9.76 5.51
N HIS A 37 6.43 -9.22 4.86
CA HIS A 37 5.73 -8.05 5.39
C HIS A 37 4.88 -8.43 6.62
N PRO A 38 4.94 -7.68 7.75
CA PRO A 38 4.22 -8.04 8.98
C PRO A 38 2.71 -8.24 8.80
N GLU A 39 2.08 -7.45 7.92
CA GLU A 39 0.66 -7.60 7.58
C GLU A 39 0.37 -8.92 6.86
N VAL A 40 1.29 -9.37 6.00
CA VAL A 40 1.17 -10.64 5.28
C VAL A 40 1.31 -11.80 6.25
N GLU A 41 2.32 -11.79 7.12
CA GLU A 41 2.47 -12.79 8.19
C GLU A 41 1.22 -12.86 9.08
N GLY A 42 0.71 -11.69 9.50
CA GLY A 42 -0.51 -11.59 10.31
C GLY A 42 -1.74 -12.16 9.60
N THR A 43 -1.92 -11.86 8.31
CA THR A 43 -3.05 -12.31 7.50
C THR A 43 -2.98 -13.81 7.19
N MET A 44 -1.80 -14.30 6.82
CA MET A 44 -1.53 -15.73 6.61
C MET A 44 -1.81 -16.53 7.88
N GLY A 45 -1.41 -15.99 9.04
CA GLY A 45 -1.64 -16.59 10.36
C GLY A 45 -3.11 -16.68 10.79
N GLN A 46 -4.04 -16.10 10.04
CA GLN A 46 -5.48 -16.25 10.29
C GLN A 46 -6.10 -17.51 9.67
N TYR A 47 -5.30 -18.27 8.92
CA TYR A 47 -5.73 -19.49 8.25
C TYR A 47 -5.25 -20.73 9.04
N ASP A 48 -6.19 -21.55 9.51
CA ASP A 48 -5.93 -22.66 10.44
C ASP A 48 -6.45 -24.03 9.95
N SER A 49 -7.07 -24.11 8.77
CA SER A 49 -7.55 -25.38 8.22
C SER A 49 -6.42 -26.32 7.81
N ASP A 50 -6.38 -27.50 8.40
CA ASP A 50 -5.47 -28.59 8.04
C ASP A 50 -5.82 -29.29 6.72
N SER A 51 -7.03 -29.07 6.20
CA SER A 51 -7.55 -29.78 5.01
C SER A 51 -7.36 -29.00 3.71
N ALA A 52 -7.33 -27.68 3.79
CA ALA A 52 -7.13 -26.76 2.67
C ALA A 52 -5.76 -26.06 2.81
N GLY A 53 -5.60 -24.85 2.29
CA GLY A 53 -4.33 -24.14 2.30
C GLY A 53 -4.47 -22.67 1.98
N ILE A 54 -3.47 -21.89 2.39
CA ILE A 54 -3.28 -20.50 1.99
C ILE A 54 -1.96 -20.34 1.25
N TYR A 55 -1.99 -19.58 0.15
CA TYR A 55 -0.88 -19.38 -0.77
C TYR A 55 -0.54 -17.89 -0.85
N LEU A 56 0.74 -17.56 -0.96
CA LEU A 56 1.19 -16.19 -1.18
C LEU A 56 1.65 -16.03 -2.63
N VAL A 57 1.22 -14.95 -3.28
CA VAL A 57 1.70 -14.52 -4.60
C VAL A 57 2.04 -13.03 -4.58
N GLU A 58 3.10 -12.64 -5.29
CA GLU A 58 3.50 -11.23 -5.43
C GLU A 58 3.27 -10.69 -6.83
N SER A 59 3.21 -11.59 -7.82
CA SER A 59 3.22 -11.25 -9.25
C SER A 59 2.32 -12.17 -10.08
N ALA A 60 2.02 -11.73 -11.32
CA ALA A 60 1.30 -12.56 -12.29
C ALA A 60 2.08 -13.85 -12.64
N ASP A 61 3.42 -13.80 -12.59
CA ASP A 61 4.26 -14.98 -12.83
C ASP A 61 4.15 -16.01 -11.70
N ASP A 62 4.00 -15.57 -10.44
CA ASP A 62 3.72 -16.47 -9.32
C ASP A 62 2.38 -17.18 -9.53
N VAL A 63 1.37 -16.44 -10.00
CA VAL A 63 0.05 -17.01 -10.33
C VAL A 63 0.16 -18.07 -11.41
N LEU A 64 0.99 -17.88 -12.45
CA LEU A 64 1.19 -18.88 -13.51
C LEU A 64 1.73 -20.20 -12.95
N ASN A 65 2.58 -20.15 -11.92
CA ASN A 65 3.16 -21.33 -11.29
C ASN A 65 2.35 -21.86 -10.09
N LEU A 66 1.30 -21.15 -9.66
CA LEU A 66 0.49 -21.53 -8.50
C LEU A 66 -0.30 -22.83 -8.74
N GLU A 67 -0.11 -23.82 -7.86
CA GLU A 67 -0.88 -25.07 -7.83
C GLU A 67 -1.81 -25.07 -6.60
N VAL A 68 -3.09 -25.36 -6.81
CA VAL A 68 -4.13 -25.44 -5.78
C VAL A 68 -4.82 -26.81 -5.85
N LYS A 69 -5.41 -27.28 -4.74
CA LYS A 69 -6.07 -28.59 -4.67
C LYS A 69 -7.43 -28.60 -5.37
N ASP A 70 -8.24 -27.56 -5.20
CA ASP A 70 -9.59 -27.42 -5.77
C ASP A 70 -9.80 -26.01 -6.38
N PRO A 71 -9.52 -25.83 -7.67
CA PRO A 71 -9.76 -24.58 -8.40
C PRO A 71 -11.21 -24.09 -8.38
N GLY A 72 -12.19 -24.95 -8.05
CA GLY A 72 -13.60 -24.60 -7.94
C GLY A 72 -13.98 -24.00 -6.58
N LYS A 73 -13.06 -24.04 -5.60
CA LYS A 73 -13.25 -23.52 -4.23
C LYS A 73 -12.02 -22.74 -3.79
N LEU A 74 -11.81 -21.60 -4.44
CA LEU A 74 -10.68 -20.73 -4.20
C LEU A 74 -11.16 -19.31 -3.88
N TYR A 75 -10.51 -18.66 -2.93
CA TYR A 75 -10.76 -17.27 -2.56
C TYR A 75 -9.47 -16.46 -2.63
N PHE A 76 -9.49 -15.21 -3.11
CA PHE A 76 -8.34 -14.32 -3.00
C PHE A 76 -8.61 -13.12 -2.08
N CYS A 77 -7.55 -12.63 -1.45
CA CYS A 77 -7.51 -11.37 -0.71
C CYS A 77 -6.16 -10.67 -0.99
N SER A 78 -6.02 -9.41 -0.57
CA SER A 78 -4.78 -8.67 -0.80
C SER A 78 -4.30 -7.91 0.44
N GLN A 79 -2.99 -7.68 0.51
CA GLN A 79 -2.40 -6.72 1.44
C GLN A 79 -2.93 -5.29 1.14
N THR A 80 -3.14 -4.50 2.19
CA THR A 80 -3.83 -3.20 2.12
C THR A 80 -3.00 -2.06 1.53
N THR A 81 -1.67 -2.23 1.44
CA THR A 81 -0.69 -1.21 1.03
C THR A 81 -0.05 -1.43 -0.34
N LEU A 82 -0.61 -2.33 -1.15
CA LEU A 82 -0.06 -2.67 -2.45
C LEU A 82 -0.23 -1.57 -3.50
N SER A 83 0.54 -1.70 -4.59
CA SER A 83 0.33 -0.95 -5.83
C SER A 83 -1.00 -1.36 -6.44
N VAL A 84 -1.87 -0.38 -6.72
CA VAL A 84 -3.20 -0.66 -7.30
C VAL A 84 -3.10 -1.28 -8.68
N ASP A 85 -2.14 -0.83 -9.48
CA ASP A 85 -1.97 -1.30 -10.86
C ASP A 85 -1.40 -2.72 -10.88
N ASP A 86 -0.32 -2.97 -10.13
CA ASP A 86 0.30 -4.30 -10.08
C ASP A 86 -0.66 -5.33 -9.47
N THR A 87 -1.45 -4.94 -8.46
CA THR A 87 -2.46 -5.83 -7.88
C THR A 87 -3.56 -6.15 -8.89
N SER A 88 -3.95 -5.20 -9.74
CA SER A 88 -4.92 -5.45 -10.82
C SER A 88 -4.39 -6.51 -11.78
N ASP A 89 -3.13 -6.43 -12.18
CA ASP A 89 -2.50 -7.41 -13.08
C ASP A 89 -2.48 -8.82 -12.46
N VAL A 90 -2.18 -8.92 -11.16
CA VAL A 90 -2.21 -10.20 -10.42
C VAL A 90 -3.63 -10.75 -10.34
N ILE A 91 -4.63 -9.91 -10.06
CA ILE A 91 -6.05 -10.32 -9.99
C ILE A 91 -6.54 -10.80 -11.36
N ASP A 92 -6.15 -10.11 -12.45
CA ASP A 92 -6.51 -10.50 -13.80
C ASP A 92 -5.88 -11.85 -14.16
N ALA A 93 -4.61 -12.07 -13.80
CA ALA A 93 -3.96 -13.38 -13.93
C ALA A 93 -4.68 -14.47 -13.12
N LEU A 94 -5.08 -14.19 -11.87
CA LEU A 94 -5.81 -15.13 -11.02
C LEU A 94 -7.16 -15.50 -11.62
N ARG A 95 -7.92 -14.53 -12.12
CA ARG A 95 -9.23 -14.76 -12.74
C ARG A 95 -9.11 -15.49 -14.08
N ALA A 96 -8.07 -15.22 -14.85
CA ALA A 96 -7.79 -15.93 -16.10
C ALA A 96 -7.46 -17.40 -15.84
N LYS A 97 -6.64 -17.70 -14.82
CA LYS A 97 -6.22 -19.06 -14.47
C LYS A 97 -7.27 -19.84 -13.69
N PHE A 98 -7.98 -19.17 -12.78
CA PHE A 98 -9.00 -19.76 -11.90
C PHE A 98 -10.34 -19.02 -12.07
N PRO A 99 -11.12 -19.31 -13.12
CA PRO A 99 -12.34 -18.54 -13.45
C PRO A 99 -13.44 -18.55 -12.38
N LEU A 100 -13.40 -19.50 -11.44
CA LEU A 100 -14.34 -19.63 -10.32
C LEU A 100 -13.82 -19.00 -9.02
N ILE A 101 -12.64 -18.37 -9.03
CA ILE A 101 -12.07 -17.75 -7.83
C ILE A 101 -12.99 -16.63 -7.31
N GLU A 102 -13.32 -16.71 -6.03
CA GLU A 102 -14.06 -15.67 -5.33
C GLU A 102 -13.11 -14.65 -4.70
N GLY A 103 -13.58 -13.45 -4.41
CA GLY A 103 -12.77 -12.42 -3.75
C GLY A 103 -13.58 -11.17 -3.43
N PRO A 104 -12.94 -10.10 -2.93
CA PRO A 104 -13.57 -8.79 -2.85
C PRO A 104 -14.01 -8.31 -4.24
N ARG A 105 -14.88 -7.28 -4.30
CA ARG A 105 -15.36 -6.73 -5.58
C ARG A 105 -14.22 -6.25 -6.48
N LYS A 106 -13.17 -5.70 -5.88
CA LYS A 106 -11.96 -5.26 -6.57
C LYS A 106 -10.74 -5.89 -5.90
N ASP A 107 -10.34 -5.34 -4.77
CA ASP A 107 -9.19 -5.72 -3.95
C ASP A 107 -9.46 -5.31 -2.49
N ASP A 108 -8.52 -5.57 -1.59
CA ASP A 108 -8.55 -5.12 -0.19
C ASP A 108 -7.59 -3.94 0.06
N ILE A 109 -7.13 -3.26 -1.00
CA ILE A 109 -6.30 -2.05 -0.87
C ILE A 109 -7.11 -0.97 -0.16
N CYS A 110 -6.54 -0.39 0.89
CA CYS A 110 -7.27 0.57 1.70
C CYS A 110 -7.46 1.89 0.95
N TYR A 111 -8.50 2.65 1.35
CA TYR A 111 -8.79 3.95 0.75
C TYR A 111 -7.59 4.90 0.81
N ALA A 112 -6.82 4.87 1.90
CA ALA A 112 -5.67 5.74 2.12
C ALA A 112 -4.54 5.48 1.14
N THR A 113 -4.31 4.22 0.77
CA THR A 113 -3.31 3.81 -0.23
C THR A 113 -3.77 4.19 -1.63
N GLN A 114 -5.01 3.86 -2.01
CA GLN A 114 -5.57 4.22 -3.32
C GLN A 114 -5.54 5.74 -3.53
N ASN A 115 -6.08 6.52 -2.59
CA ASN A 115 -6.16 7.97 -2.72
C ASN A 115 -4.77 8.63 -2.81
N ARG A 116 -3.76 8.12 -2.09
CA ARG A 116 -2.39 8.66 -2.17
C ARG A 116 -1.72 8.32 -3.50
N GLN A 117 -1.90 7.11 -4.02
CA GLN A 117 -1.41 6.77 -5.36
C GLN A 117 -2.09 7.62 -6.43
N ASP A 118 -3.39 7.85 -6.33
CA ASP A 118 -4.13 8.71 -7.26
C ASP A 118 -3.65 10.16 -7.19
N ALA A 119 -3.37 10.68 -5.99
CA ALA A 119 -2.80 12.00 -5.80
C ALA A 119 -1.40 12.11 -6.42
N VAL A 120 -0.56 11.08 -6.25
CA VAL A 120 0.75 11.00 -6.92
C VAL A 120 0.59 10.99 -8.43
N ARG A 121 -0.33 10.18 -8.98
CA ARG A 121 -0.58 10.15 -10.43
C ARG A 121 -1.00 11.52 -10.97
N ALA A 122 -1.82 12.24 -10.21
CA ALA A 122 -2.26 13.57 -10.62
C ALA A 122 -1.11 14.58 -10.67
N ILE A 123 -0.14 14.50 -9.75
CA ILE A 123 0.97 15.48 -9.67
C ILE A 123 2.21 15.09 -10.46
N ALA A 124 2.49 13.79 -10.65
CA ALA A 124 3.76 13.31 -11.20
C ALA A 124 4.04 13.89 -12.59
N SER A 125 3.04 13.94 -13.47
CA SER A 125 3.18 14.49 -14.83
C SER A 125 3.30 16.02 -14.89
N GLN A 126 3.18 16.71 -13.75
CA GLN A 126 3.21 18.17 -13.66
C GLN A 126 4.51 18.70 -13.02
N VAL A 127 5.40 17.81 -12.57
CA VAL A 127 6.63 18.13 -11.84
C VAL A 127 7.84 17.44 -12.48
N ASP A 128 9.02 18.02 -12.32
CA ASP A 128 10.27 17.44 -12.84
C ASP A 128 10.86 16.42 -11.85
N LEU A 129 10.55 16.59 -10.57
CA LEU A 129 11.01 15.77 -9.46
C LEU A 129 9.88 15.56 -8.45
N LEU A 130 9.71 14.32 -7.96
CA LEU A 130 8.82 14.01 -6.85
C LEU A 130 9.58 13.51 -5.62
N LEU A 131 9.41 14.17 -4.48
CA LEU A 131 9.92 13.73 -3.19
C LEU A 131 8.80 13.07 -2.39
N VAL A 132 9.03 11.81 -2.00
CA VAL A 132 8.12 11.04 -1.15
C VAL A 132 8.71 10.96 0.25
N VAL A 133 8.04 11.57 1.22
CA VAL A 133 8.43 11.48 2.62
C VAL A 133 7.93 10.17 3.22
N GLY A 134 8.85 9.30 3.65
CA GLY A 134 8.52 8.03 4.28
C GLY A 134 9.72 7.12 4.46
N ALA A 135 9.59 6.18 5.39
CA ALA A 135 10.66 5.24 5.71
C ALA A 135 10.85 4.18 4.62
N LYS A 136 12.11 3.74 4.45
CA LYS A 136 12.49 2.70 3.47
C LYS A 136 11.72 1.38 3.64
N ASN A 137 11.34 1.03 4.87
CA ASN A 137 10.56 -0.17 5.18
C ASN A 137 9.03 0.03 5.06
N SER A 138 8.57 1.21 4.65
CA SER A 138 7.14 1.48 4.46
C SER A 138 6.69 1.04 3.07
N SER A 139 5.93 -0.06 2.99
CA SER A 139 5.38 -0.58 1.72
C SER A 139 4.62 0.51 0.95
N ASN A 140 3.66 1.18 1.60
CA ASN A 140 2.89 2.27 0.97
C ASN A 140 3.79 3.41 0.45
N SER A 141 4.81 3.83 1.19
CA SER A 141 5.68 4.94 0.76
C SER A 141 6.51 4.56 -0.47
N ASN A 142 7.02 3.32 -0.52
CA ASN A 142 7.70 2.82 -1.72
C ASN A 142 6.77 2.77 -2.93
N ARG A 143 5.51 2.35 -2.75
CA ARG A 143 4.52 2.36 -3.84
C ARG A 143 4.31 3.77 -4.41
N LEU A 144 4.29 4.82 -3.58
CA LEU A 144 4.16 6.19 -4.06
C LEU A 144 5.35 6.63 -4.93
N ARG A 145 6.58 6.28 -4.53
CA ARG A 145 7.79 6.54 -5.35
C ARG A 145 7.68 5.81 -6.69
N GLU A 146 7.40 4.52 -6.65
CA GLU A 146 7.35 3.68 -7.86
C GLU A 146 6.24 4.08 -8.83
N VAL A 147 5.08 4.54 -8.33
CA VAL A 147 4.01 5.10 -9.17
C VAL A 147 4.52 6.31 -9.98
N ALA A 148 5.30 7.20 -9.36
CA ALA A 148 5.88 8.34 -10.05
C ALA A 148 6.94 7.92 -11.08
N GLU A 149 7.80 6.96 -10.73
CA GLU A 149 8.82 6.43 -11.66
C GLU A 149 8.18 5.78 -12.89
N LYS A 150 7.10 5.00 -12.70
CA LYS A 150 6.33 4.40 -13.80
C LYS A 150 5.70 5.44 -14.73
N MET A 151 5.41 6.64 -14.22
CA MET A 151 4.93 7.77 -15.01
C MET A 151 6.05 8.56 -15.72
N GLY A 152 7.31 8.17 -15.52
CA GLY A 152 8.48 8.83 -16.10
C GLY A 152 9.01 10.02 -15.30
N THR A 153 8.48 10.24 -14.09
CA THR A 153 8.94 11.33 -13.21
C THR A 153 10.02 10.81 -12.28
N THR A 154 11.17 11.48 -12.24
CA THR A 154 12.24 11.20 -11.26
C THR A 154 11.64 11.30 -9.87
N SER A 155 11.87 10.30 -9.02
CA SER A 155 11.36 10.37 -7.65
C SER A 155 12.29 9.73 -6.62
N TYR A 156 12.29 10.31 -5.42
CA TYR A 156 13.11 9.83 -4.31
C TYR A 156 12.25 9.59 -3.07
N LEU A 157 12.56 8.51 -2.36
CA LEU A 157 12.04 8.24 -1.03
C LEU A 157 13.03 8.80 0.01
N ILE A 158 12.55 9.72 0.85
CA ILE A 158 13.35 10.40 1.86
C ILE A 158 12.71 10.24 3.25
N ASP A 159 13.53 9.96 4.26
CA ASP A 159 13.06 9.92 5.66
C ASP A 159 12.82 11.33 6.19
N THR A 160 13.72 12.26 5.86
CA THR A 160 13.74 13.64 6.36
C THR A 160 14.27 14.60 5.30
N ALA A 161 14.15 15.90 5.56
CA ALA A 161 14.69 16.95 4.69
C ALA A 161 16.21 16.82 4.47
N ASP A 162 16.95 16.32 5.46
CA ASP A 162 18.41 16.15 5.39
C ASP A 162 18.86 15.11 4.35
N ASN A 163 17.94 14.28 3.85
CA ASN A 163 18.25 13.33 2.77
C ASN A 163 18.23 13.98 1.39
N ILE A 164 17.78 15.22 1.25
CA ILE A 164 17.72 15.91 -0.05
C ILE A 164 19.13 16.30 -0.46
N GLU A 165 19.61 15.70 -1.55
CA GLU A 165 20.88 16.09 -2.16
C GLU A 165 20.65 17.27 -3.13
N THR A 166 21.51 18.29 -3.04
CA THR A 166 21.40 19.49 -3.89
C THR A 166 21.52 19.19 -5.37
N SER A 167 22.27 18.14 -5.73
CA SER A 167 22.42 17.63 -7.10
C SER A 167 21.08 17.22 -7.72
N TRP A 168 20.11 16.76 -6.91
CA TRP A 168 18.77 16.38 -7.39
C TRP A 168 17.95 17.59 -7.83
N LEU A 169 18.30 18.78 -7.37
CA LEU A 169 17.56 20.02 -7.59
C LEU A 169 18.09 20.80 -8.81
N GLU A 170 19.22 20.37 -9.38
CA GLU A 170 19.84 21.04 -10.52
C GLU A 170 18.94 20.96 -11.76
N GLY A 171 18.53 22.12 -12.30
CA GLY A 171 17.68 22.20 -13.48
C GLY A 171 16.20 21.87 -13.24
N VAL A 172 15.80 21.62 -11.98
CA VAL A 172 14.41 21.35 -11.59
C VAL A 172 13.65 22.67 -11.38
N ASN A 173 12.50 22.81 -12.06
CA ASN A 173 11.64 23.99 -11.95
C ASN A 173 10.43 23.73 -11.05
N LYS A 174 9.93 22.49 -11.01
CA LYS A 174 8.78 22.08 -10.21
C LYS A 174 9.07 20.81 -9.43
N ILE A 175 8.91 20.89 -8.12
CA ILE A 175 9.09 19.77 -7.19
C ILE A 175 7.73 19.42 -6.60
N GLY A 176 7.30 18.18 -6.78
CA GLY A 176 6.18 17.61 -6.05
C GLY A 176 6.65 17.07 -4.71
N VAL A 177 5.88 17.28 -3.65
CA VAL A 177 6.12 16.69 -2.33
C VAL A 177 4.88 15.91 -1.91
N THR A 178 5.06 14.66 -1.53
CA THR A 178 4.01 13.80 -0.99
C THR A 178 4.54 13.03 0.22
N ALA A 179 3.68 12.27 0.89
CA ALA A 179 4.07 11.51 2.07
C ALA A 179 3.32 10.19 2.18
N GLY A 180 4.02 9.17 2.68
CA GLY A 180 3.42 7.89 3.05
C GLY A 180 2.39 8.04 4.16
N ALA A 181 1.50 7.05 4.30
CA ALA A 181 0.47 7.05 5.34
C ALA A 181 1.02 7.11 6.78
N SER A 182 2.27 6.67 6.99
CA SER A 182 2.95 6.65 8.30
C SER A 182 3.83 7.87 8.57
N ALA A 183 3.96 8.80 7.61
CA ALA A 183 4.85 9.95 7.74
C ALA A 183 4.14 11.12 8.45
N PRO A 184 4.67 11.65 9.56
CA PRO A 184 4.12 12.82 10.24
C PRO A 184 4.13 14.08 9.37
N ALA A 185 3.08 14.89 9.46
CA ALA A 185 2.95 16.13 8.69
C ALA A 185 4.09 17.14 8.95
N ILE A 186 4.76 17.08 10.10
CA ILE A 186 5.91 17.95 10.40
C ILE A 186 7.09 17.68 9.46
N LEU A 187 7.31 16.43 9.04
CA LEU A 187 8.41 16.09 8.13
C LEU A 187 8.19 16.70 6.74
N VAL A 188 6.94 16.70 6.26
CA VAL A 188 6.56 17.36 5.01
C VAL A 188 6.81 18.87 5.09
N LYS A 189 6.46 19.49 6.22
CA LYS A 189 6.71 20.93 6.44
C LYS A 189 8.20 21.25 6.39
N GLN A 190 9.03 20.45 7.05
CA GLN A 190 10.49 20.62 7.04
C GLN A 190 11.08 20.48 5.63
N VAL A 191 10.59 19.53 4.83
CA VAL A 191 10.98 19.40 3.42
C VAL A 191 10.61 20.66 2.65
N ILE A 192 9.38 21.16 2.80
CA ILE A 192 8.92 22.38 2.13
C ILE A 192 9.76 23.60 2.55
N GLU A 193 10.10 23.72 3.82
CA GLU A 193 10.94 24.80 4.35
C GLU A 193 12.35 24.74 3.75
N LEU A 194 12.99 23.57 3.72
CA LEU A 194 14.31 23.40 3.10
C LEU A 194 14.28 23.74 1.60
N LEU A 195 13.24 23.32 0.87
CA LEU A 195 13.08 23.64 -0.54
C LEU A 195 12.92 25.16 -0.78
N LYS A 196 12.31 25.90 0.15
CA LYS A 196 12.25 27.36 0.09
C LYS A 196 13.61 27.99 0.30
N ASP A 197 14.40 27.48 1.24
CA ASP A 197 15.77 27.93 1.48
C ASP A 197 16.67 27.70 0.25
N TYR A 198 16.37 26.67 -0.54
CA TYR A 198 17.01 26.39 -1.83
C TYR A 198 16.39 27.12 -3.03
N GLY A 199 15.46 28.06 -2.80
CA GLY A 199 14.94 28.97 -3.83
C GLY A 199 13.51 28.70 -4.27
N GLY A 200 12.81 27.74 -3.68
CA GLY A 200 11.38 27.52 -3.91
C GLY A 200 10.54 28.73 -3.49
N GLN A 201 9.68 29.21 -4.40
CA GLN A 201 8.94 30.48 -4.20
C GLN A 201 7.49 30.28 -3.78
N GLU A 202 6.81 29.29 -4.34
CA GLU A 202 5.37 29.08 -4.16
C GLU A 202 5.08 27.62 -3.76
N VAL A 203 4.12 27.45 -2.85
CA VAL A 203 3.61 26.13 -2.44
C VAL A 203 2.16 26.04 -2.89
N ASN A 204 1.92 25.22 -3.91
CA ASN A 204 0.59 24.97 -4.46
C ASN A 204 0.09 23.61 -3.97
N GLU A 205 -0.96 23.60 -3.16
CA GLU A 205 -1.58 22.36 -2.70
C GLU A 205 -2.52 21.82 -3.79
N HIS A 206 -2.24 20.61 -4.28
CA HIS A 206 -3.09 19.96 -5.27
C HIS A 206 -4.40 19.51 -4.59
N PRO A 207 -5.58 19.84 -5.15
CA PRO A 207 -6.85 19.41 -4.58
C PRO A 207 -6.96 17.88 -4.68
N GLY A 208 -6.71 17.19 -3.58
CA GLY A 208 -6.87 15.76 -3.45
C GLY A 208 -8.32 15.36 -3.16
N ARG A 209 -8.60 14.06 -3.17
CA ARG A 209 -9.89 13.54 -2.70
C ARG A 209 -10.03 13.78 -1.19
N LYS A 210 -11.17 14.33 -0.76
CA LYS A 210 -11.45 14.56 0.65
C LYS A 210 -11.58 13.24 1.42
N GLU A 211 -10.80 13.09 2.47
CA GLU A 211 -10.88 11.96 3.40
C GLU A 211 -11.58 12.42 4.69
N ASN A 212 -12.58 11.65 5.17
CA ASN A 212 -13.38 11.98 6.34
C ASN A 212 -13.54 10.81 7.33
N ILE A 213 -12.79 9.73 7.12
CA ILE A 213 -12.80 8.54 7.97
C ILE A 213 -11.87 8.78 9.16
N VAL A 214 -12.37 8.49 10.37
CA VAL A 214 -11.59 8.53 11.62
C VAL A 214 -11.90 7.26 12.41
N PHE A 215 -10.85 6.57 12.86
CA PHE A 215 -10.98 5.43 13.75
C PHE A 215 -10.77 5.90 15.19
N ALA A 216 -11.76 5.68 16.05
CA ALA A 216 -11.71 6.09 17.44
C ALA A 216 -10.76 5.18 18.25
N VAL A 217 -10.05 5.78 19.20
CA VAL A 217 -9.25 5.05 20.18
C VAL A 217 -10.18 4.28 21.15
N PRO A 218 -9.80 3.06 21.59
CA PRO A 218 -10.55 2.31 22.61
C PRO A 218 -10.90 3.17 23.83
N VAL A 219 -12.08 2.92 24.42
CA VAL A 219 -12.63 3.74 25.51
C VAL A 219 -11.69 3.77 26.72
N GLU A 220 -10.97 2.67 26.95
CA GLU A 220 -10.00 2.47 28.02
C GLU A 220 -8.71 3.29 27.88
N LEU A 221 -8.49 3.91 26.71
CA LEU A 221 -7.33 4.74 26.36
C LEU A 221 -7.71 6.19 26.04
N ARG A 222 -8.97 6.59 26.29
CA ARG A 222 -9.43 7.98 26.12
C ARG A 222 -9.03 8.88 27.27
#